data_AF-A0A8B7Z925-F1
#
_entry.id   AF-A0A8B7Z925-F1
#
_cell.length_a   1.000
_cell.length_b   1.000
_cell.length_c   1.000
_cell.angle_alpha   90.00
_cell.angle_beta   90.00
_cell.angle_gamma   90.00
#
_symmetry.space_group_name_H-M   'P 1'
#
loop_
_entity.id
_entity.type
_entity.pdbx_description
1 polymer ?
#
loop_
_entity_poly.entity_id
_entity_poly.type
_entity_poly.pdbx_seq_one_letter_code
_entity_poly.pdbx_strand_id
1 'polypeptide(L)'
;MMASDSESSTSLPSAITFDVMLNDSASTKTRQAKCPERFQKGQTNTVVDTDMTEERARKMKEKQLKAQRRREEQEAARRLRINQRQEQCRLMASKMEKLLAQDAKRQGLAGTENIRPMTRREAGAMIQSVHRDFQQLGAELSKDMGT
;
A
#
# COMPACT_ATOMS: atom_id res chain seq x y z
N MET A 1 1.99 4.08 54.20
CA MET A 1 0.57 4.16 53.82
C MET A 1 0.56 4.33 52.30
N MET A 2 0.59 3.24 51.52
CA MET A 2 -0.50 2.34 51.10
C MET A 2 -1.46 2.97 50.07
N ALA A 3 -1.30 2.51 48.81
CA ALA A 3 -2.25 2.32 47.70
C ALA A 3 -2.95 3.57 47.10
N SER A 4 -3.31 3.66 45.82
CA SER A 4 -3.69 2.59 44.88
C SER A 4 -3.50 3.00 43.41
N ASP A 5 -3.06 2.04 42.61
CA ASP A 5 -3.08 2.05 41.15
C ASP A 5 -4.51 2.09 40.61
N SER A 6 -4.73 2.87 39.54
CA SER A 6 -6.00 2.95 38.82
C SER A 6 -5.85 2.25 37.48
N GLU A 7 -6.08 0.94 37.45
CA GLU A 7 -6.12 0.16 36.21
C GLU A 7 -7.40 0.47 35.42
N SER A 8 -7.25 1.10 34.26
CA SER A 8 -8.33 1.28 33.30
C SER A 8 -8.68 -0.06 32.67
N SER A 9 -9.83 -0.63 33.03
CA SER A 9 -10.38 -1.83 32.43
C SER A 9 -10.68 -1.60 30.94
N THR A 10 -9.85 -2.12 30.05
CA THR A 10 -10.14 -2.25 28.63
C THR A 10 -11.21 -3.34 28.47
N SER A 11 -12.43 -2.92 28.14
CA SER A 11 -13.52 -3.85 27.84
C SER A 11 -13.15 -4.70 26.63
N LEU A 12 -12.88 -5.99 26.85
CA LEU A 12 -12.74 -6.95 25.77
C LEU A 12 -14.06 -7.00 24.98
N PRO A 13 -14.04 -7.02 23.63
CA PRO A 13 -15.25 -7.21 22.85
C PRO A 13 -15.91 -8.53 23.25
N SER A 14 -17.23 -8.48 23.51
CA SER A 14 -18.05 -9.59 23.96
C SER A 14 -17.84 -10.84 23.09
N ALA A 15 -17.18 -11.85 23.65
CA ALA A 15 -17.05 -13.15 23.01
C ALA A 15 -18.41 -13.85 23.05
N ILE A 16 -19.05 -13.98 21.89
CA ILE A 16 -20.29 -14.74 21.75
C ILE A 16 -19.93 -16.22 21.78
N THR A 17 -20.35 -16.91 22.83
CA THR A 17 -20.20 -18.35 22.97
C THR A 17 -21.59 -18.97 22.76
N PHE A 18 -21.73 -19.87 21.79
CA PHE A 18 -22.96 -20.63 21.61
C PHE A 18 -22.69 -22.07 22.02
N ASP A 19 -23.49 -22.55 22.97
CA ASP A 19 -23.50 -23.96 23.35
C ASP A 19 -24.51 -24.68 22.46
N VAL A 20 -24.01 -25.48 21.51
CA VAL A 20 -24.86 -26.25 20.61
C VAL A 20 -25.21 -27.56 21.31
N MET A 21 -26.33 -27.56 22.04
CA MET A 21 -26.90 -28.79 22.59
C MET A 21 -27.65 -29.55 21.50
N LEU A 22 -27.02 -30.61 20.98
CA LEU A 22 -27.67 -31.60 20.14
C LEU A 22 -28.50 -32.54 21.03
N ASN A 23 -29.81 -32.53 20.81
CA ASN A 23 -30.78 -33.30 21.57
C ASN A 23 -30.80 -34.76 21.09
N ASP A 24 -29.92 -35.60 21.61
CA ASP A 24 -29.84 -37.03 21.26
C ASP A 24 -30.44 -37.90 22.39
N SER A 25 -31.75 -37.85 22.57
CA SER A 25 -32.50 -38.88 23.29
C SER A 25 -32.95 -40.00 22.33
N ALA A 26 -31.99 -40.62 21.65
CA ALA A 26 -32.13 -41.94 21.03
C ALA A 26 -30.77 -42.48 20.59
N SER A 27 -30.20 -43.42 21.37
CA SER A 27 -29.23 -44.44 20.93
C SER A 27 -28.34 -44.09 19.71
N THR A 28 -27.35 -43.21 19.88
CA THR A 28 -26.33 -42.98 18.87
C THR A 28 -24.99 -43.52 19.36
N LYS A 29 -24.66 -44.74 18.92
CA LYS A 29 -23.28 -45.24 18.91
C LYS A 29 -22.43 -44.12 18.32
N THR A 30 -21.55 -43.52 19.11
CA THR A 30 -20.56 -42.55 18.64
C THR A 30 -19.73 -43.24 17.57
N ARG A 31 -20.10 -43.01 16.30
CA ARG A 31 -19.24 -43.33 15.16
C ARG A 31 -18.06 -42.39 15.27
N GLN A 32 -17.05 -42.77 16.04
CA GLN A 32 -15.72 -42.20 15.90
C GLN A 32 -15.35 -42.42 14.43
N ALA A 33 -15.36 -41.35 13.64
CA ALA A 33 -14.82 -41.41 12.30
C ALA A 33 -13.37 -41.88 12.44
N LYS A 34 -13.07 -43.11 12.00
CA LYS A 34 -11.69 -43.60 11.93
C LYS A 34 -10.93 -42.64 11.04
N CYS A 35 -10.16 -41.75 11.65
CA CYS A 35 -9.26 -40.85 10.93
C CYS A 35 -8.41 -41.75 10.00
N PRO A 36 -8.38 -41.52 8.68
CA PRO A 36 -7.70 -42.43 7.77
C PRO A 36 -6.27 -42.66 8.23
N GLU A 37 -5.80 -43.91 8.21
CA GLU A 37 -4.51 -44.34 8.78
C GLU A 37 -3.31 -43.52 8.30
N ARG A 38 -3.43 -42.92 7.10
CA ARG A 38 -2.48 -41.95 6.51
C ARG A 38 -2.27 -40.70 7.36
N PHE A 39 -3.27 -40.27 8.12
CA PHE A 39 -3.22 -39.11 9.03
C PHE A 39 -2.79 -39.48 10.46
N GLN A 40 -2.83 -40.76 10.84
CA GLN A 40 -2.46 -41.22 12.18
C GLN A 40 -0.94 -41.35 12.36
N LYS A 41 -0.21 -41.62 11.27
CA LYS A 41 1.27 -41.77 11.28
C LYS A 41 2.05 -40.48 11.56
N GLY A 42 1.38 -39.33 11.68
CA GLY A 42 2.02 -38.04 11.98
C GLY A 42 2.17 -37.71 13.47
N GLN A 43 1.58 -38.50 14.38
CA GLN A 43 1.51 -38.13 15.81
C GLN A 43 2.51 -38.85 16.73
N THR A 44 3.23 -39.88 16.29
CA THR A 44 4.06 -40.71 17.20
C THR A 44 5.57 -40.55 17.06
N ASN A 45 6.08 -39.68 16.18
CA ASN A 45 7.53 -39.43 16.08
C ASN A 45 7.85 -37.96 16.34
N THR A 46 7.67 -37.51 17.59
CA THR A 46 8.32 -36.30 18.10
C THR A 46 9.73 -36.66 18.57
N VAL A 47 10.58 -37.14 17.66
CA VAL A 47 12.03 -36.93 17.81
C VAL A 47 12.24 -35.53 17.26
N VAL A 48 12.37 -34.56 18.16
CA VAL A 48 12.70 -33.19 17.79
C VAL A 48 14.16 -33.21 17.35
N ASP A 49 14.38 -33.43 16.05
CA ASP A 49 15.67 -33.21 15.40
C ASP A 49 16.03 -31.73 15.58
N THR A 50 16.86 -31.43 16.58
CA THR A 50 17.32 -30.08 16.91
C THR A 50 18.05 -29.42 15.74
N ASP A 51 18.70 -30.21 14.89
CA ASP A 51 19.40 -29.75 13.68
C ASP A 51 18.41 -29.37 12.55
N MET A 52 17.27 -30.08 12.46
CA MET A 52 16.18 -29.73 11.54
C MET A 52 15.48 -28.44 11.97
N THR A 53 15.44 -28.13 13.27
CA THR A 53 14.91 -26.84 13.76
C THR A 53 15.80 -25.66 13.39
N GLU A 54 17.13 -25.80 13.41
CA GLU A 54 18.04 -24.73 12.99
C GLU A 54 17.97 -24.46 11.49
N GLU A 55 18.00 -25.51 10.66
CA GLU A 55 17.88 -25.35 9.21
C GLU A 55 16.51 -24.78 8.81
N ARG A 56 15.43 -25.22 9.48
CA ARG A 56 14.08 -24.69 9.30
C ARG A 56 13.99 -23.23 9.73
N ALA A 57 14.61 -22.85 10.85
CA ALA A 57 14.68 -21.46 11.31
C ALA A 57 15.45 -20.58 10.32
N ARG A 58 16.56 -21.06 9.77
CA ARG A 58 17.33 -20.37 8.72
C ARG A 58 16.51 -20.16 7.45
N LYS A 59 15.82 -21.20 6.95
CA LYS A 59 14.93 -21.11 5.78
C LYS A 59 13.77 -20.14 6.01
N MET A 60 13.22 -20.08 7.23
CA MET A 60 12.19 -19.11 7.60
C MET A 60 12.72 -17.67 7.62
N LYS A 61 13.90 -17.44 8.22
CA LYS A 61 14.57 -16.13 8.20
C LYS A 61 14.86 -15.66 6.78
N GLU A 62 15.34 -16.55 5.91
CA GLU A 62 15.61 -16.21 4.51
C GLU A 62 14.32 -15.81 3.76
N LYS A 63 13.22 -16.54 3.97
CA LYS A 63 11.91 -16.18 3.39
C LYS A 63 11.40 -14.84 3.90
N GLN A 64 11.55 -14.57 5.21
CA GLN A 64 11.18 -13.28 5.80
C GLN A 64 12.01 -12.15 5.21
N LEU A 65 13.33 -12.32 5.10
CA LEU A 65 14.22 -11.31 4.53
C LEU A 65 13.92 -11.05 3.06
N LYS A 66 13.60 -12.09 2.28
CA LYS A 66 13.19 -11.95 0.88
C LYS A 66 11.85 -11.23 0.75
N ALA A 67 10.90 -11.52 1.64
CA ALA A 67 9.61 -10.82 1.67
C ALA A 67 9.79 -9.34 2.06
N GLN A 68 10.68 -9.05 3.01
CA GLN A 68 11.02 -7.69 3.42
C GLN A 68 11.65 -6.91 2.27
N ARG A 69 12.66 -7.47 1.59
CA ARG A 69 13.26 -6.83 0.40
C ARG A 69 12.24 -6.50 -0.68
N ARG A 70 11.30 -7.42 -0.96
CA ARG A 70 10.22 -7.14 -1.92
C ARG A 70 9.34 -5.97 -1.50
N ARG A 71 9.04 -5.84 -0.20
CA ARG A 71 8.27 -4.68 0.31
C ARG A 71 9.06 -3.39 0.16
N GLU A 72 10.33 -3.40 0.53
CA GLU A 72 11.23 -2.25 0.41
C GLU A 72 11.40 -1.81 -1.05
N GLU A 73 11.59 -2.76 -1.97
CA GLU A 73 11.67 -2.49 -3.42
C GLU A 73 10.37 -1.89 -3.95
N GLN A 74 9.22 -2.44 -3.56
CA GLN A 74 7.91 -1.89 -3.95
C GLN A 74 7.69 -0.49 -3.40
N GLU A 75 8.06 -0.25 -2.14
CA GLU A 75 7.94 1.06 -1.51
C GLU A 75 8.88 2.08 -2.17
N ALA A 76 10.13 1.70 -2.44
CA ALA A 76 11.10 2.53 -3.15
C ALA A 76 10.61 2.87 -4.56
N ALA A 77 10.09 1.88 -5.31
CA ALA A 77 9.53 2.10 -6.64
C ALA A 77 8.31 3.03 -6.59
N ARG A 78 7.45 2.91 -5.56
CA ARG A 78 6.32 3.82 -5.35
C ARG A 78 6.79 5.24 -5.07
N ARG A 79 7.75 5.42 -4.15
CA ARG A 79 8.34 6.73 -3.83
C ARG A 79 8.97 7.38 -5.06
N LEU A 80 9.69 6.59 -5.88
CA LEU A 80 10.28 7.08 -7.12
C LEU A 80 9.22 7.62 -8.09
N ARG A 81 8.12 6.88 -8.31
CA ARG A 81 7.01 7.34 -9.17
C ARG A 81 6.38 8.63 -8.65
N ILE A 82 6.19 8.75 -7.34
CA ILE A 82 5.65 9.97 -6.72
C ILE A 82 6.57 11.17 -6.99
N ASN A 83 7.88 11.02 -6.77
CA ASN A 83 8.84 12.09 -7.00
C ASN A 83 8.89 12.52 -8.48
N GLN A 84 8.87 11.56 -9.41
CA GLN A 84 8.82 11.85 -10.84
C GLN A 84 7.58 12.66 -11.22
N ARG A 85 6.41 12.32 -10.67
CA ARG A 85 5.18 13.09 -10.92
C ARG A 85 5.20 14.47 -10.30
N GLN A 86 5.74 14.61 -9.09
CA GLN A 86 5.89 15.93 -8.47
C GLN A 86 6.75 16.84 -9.35
N GLU A 87 7.82 16.30 -9.92
CA GLU A 87 8.68 17.06 -10.84
C GLU A 87 7.95 17.43 -12.14
N GLN A 88 7.21 16.49 -12.74
CA GLN A 88 6.36 16.79 -13.90
C GLN A 88 5.34 17.90 -13.60
N CYS A 89 4.68 17.86 -12.44
CA CYS A 89 3.76 18.90 -11.99
C CYS A 89 4.45 20.25 -11.84
N ARG A 90 5.69 20.28 -11.28
CA ARG A 90 6.48 21.52 -11.17
C ARG A 90 6.83 22.10 -12.53
N LEU A 91 7.29 21.27 -13.46
CA LEU A 91 7.61 21.70 -14.82
C LEU A 91 6.38 22.26 -15.53
N MET A 92 5.23 21.61 -15.38
CA MET A 92 3.97 22.06 -15.94
C MET A 92 3.50 23.38 -15.32
N ALA A 93 3.62 23.53 -13.99
CA ALA A 93 3.32 24.78 -13.30
C ALA A 93 4.18 25.93 -13.82
N SER A 94 5.48 25.71 -14.03
CA SER A 94 6.38 26.71 -14.61
C SER A 94 5.99 27.10 -16.04
N LYS A 95 5.55 26.14 -16.88
CA LYS A 95 5.03 26.45 -18.22
C LYS A 95 3.75 27.29 -18.14
N MET A 96 2.83 26.94 -17.24
CA MET A 96 1.58 27.67 -17.04
C MET A 96 1.84 29.09 -16.53
N GLU A 97 2.76 29.26 -15.59
CA GLU A 97 3.18 30.56 -15.07
C GLU A 97 3.74 31.46 -16.18
N LYS A 98 4.57 30.90 -17.08
CA LYS A 98 5.05 31.63 -18.27
C LYS A 98 3.91 32.06 -19.18
N LEU A 99 2.91 31.21 -19.41
CA LEU A 99 1.75 31.56 -20.22
C LEU A 99 0.91 32.66 -19.57
N LEU A 100 0.69 32.58 -18.25
CA LEU A 100 -0.02 33.61 -17.48
C LEU A 100 0.72 34.95 -17.49
N ALA A 101 2.06 34.92 -17.35
CA ALA A 101 2.93 36.08 -17.47
C ALA A 101 2.83 36.75 -18.87
N GLN A 102 2.72 35.95 -19.94
CA GLN A 102 2.49 36.48 -21.29
C GLN A 102 1.10 37.11 -21.43
N ASP A 103 0.08 36.49 -20.83
CA ASP A 103 -1.27 37.05 -20.88
C ASP A 103 -1.37 38.37 -20.12
N ALA A 104 -0.79 38.43 -18.91
CA ALA A 104 -0.67 39.65 -18.12
C ALA A 104 0.04 40.78 -18.90
N LYS A 105 1.12 40.46 -19.62
CA LYS A 105 1.81 41.41 -20.49
C LYS A 105 0.93 41.89 -21.65
N ARG A 106 0.16 40.99 -22.28
CA ARG A 106 -0.77 41.37 -23.37
C ARG A 106 -1.90 42.28 -22.89
N GLN A 107 -2.33 42.12 -21.65
CA GLN A 107 -3.34 42.97 -21.01
C GLN A 107 -2.76 44.33 -20.56
N GLY A 108 -1.44 44.52 -20.61
CA GLY A 108 -0.80 45.77 -20.20
C GLY A 108 -0.75 45.97 -18.68
N LEU A 109 -0.75 44.88 -17.90
CA LEU A 109 -0.66 44.96 -16.44
C LEU A 109 0.70 45.53 -15.98
N ALA A 110 0.69 46.32 -14.90
CA ALA A 110 1.89 46.91 -14.31
C ALA A 110 2.87 45.82 -13.83
N GLY A 111 4.18 46.08 -13.94
CA GLY A 111 5.23 45.14 -13.54
C GLY A 111 5.58 44.06 -14.58
N THR A 112 4.97 44.10 -15.77
CA THR A 112 5.23 43.14 -16.87
C THR A 112 6.27 43.62 -17.89
N GLU A 113 6.93 44.75 -17.61
CA GLU A 113 7.89 45.42 -18.51
C GLU A 113 9.04 44.49 -18.92
N ASN A 114 9.60 43.76 -17.94
CA ASN A 114 10.76 42.88 -18.12
C ASN A 114 10.44 41.54 -18.81
N ILE A 115 9.16 41.20 -18.98
CA ILE A 115 8.77 39.91 -19.56
C ILE A 115 9.00 39.97 -21.08
N ARG A 116 9.90 39.14 -21.62
CA ARG A 116 10.10 39.10 -23.08
C ARG A 116 8.80 38.63 -23.78
N PRO A 117 8.31 39.34 -24.81
CA PRO A 117 7.12 38.89 -25.53
C PRO A 117 7.38 37.57 -26.25
N MET A 118 6.44 36.64 -26.13
CA MET A 118 6.44 35.35 -26.78
C MET A 118 5.67 35.42 -28.10
N THR A 119 6.15 34.72 -29.13
CA THR A 119 5.43 34.62 -30.40
C THR A 119 4.19 33.74 -30.26
N ARG A 120 3.16 33.98 -31.09
CA ARG A 120 1.93 33.16 -31.09
C ARG A 120 2.21 31.67 -31.32
N ARG A 121 3.21 31.36 -32.15
CA ARG A 121 3.61 29.98 -32.45
C ARG A 121 4.23 29.30 -31.23
N GLU A 122 5.10 30.00 -30.50
CA GLU A 122 5.70 29.50 -29.25
C GLU A 122 4.63 29.29 -28.17
N ALA A 123 3.71 30.24 -28.00
CA ALA A 123 2.61 30.12 -27.05
C ALA A 123 1.72 28.91 -27.38
N GLY A 124 1.36 28.74 -28.66
CA GLY A 124 0.60 27.58 -29.12
C GLY A 124 1.31 26.25 -28.85
N ALA A 125 2.61 26.18 -29.14
CA ALA A 125 3.41 24.99 -28.86
C ALA A 125 3.49 24.68 -27.35
N MET A 126 3.61 25.72 -26.51
CA MET A 126 3.66 25.58 -25.05
C MET A 126 2.32 25.10 -24.50
N ILE A 127 1.19 25.66 -24.97
CA ILE A 127 -0.17 25.21 -24.60
C ILE A 127 -0.37 23.75 -24.99
N GLN A 128 0.02 23.36 -26.21
CA GLN A 128 -0.07 21.96 -26.64
C GLN A 128 0.83 21.02 -25.83
N SER A 129 2.01 21.48 -25.41
CA SER A 129 2.87 20.71 -24.50
C SER A 129 2.20 20.53 -23.15
N VAL A 130 1.67 21.59 -22.53
CA VAL A 130 0.97 21.52 -21.25
C VAL A 130 -0.23 20.58 -21.34
N HIS A 131 -1.00 20.65 -22.42
CA HIS A 131 -2.14 19.75 -22.63
C HIS A 131 -1.72 18.27 -22.69
N ARG A 132 -0.65 17.95 -23.41
CA ARG A 132 -0.09 16.59 -23.47
C ARG A 132 0.42 16.14 -22.10
N ASP A 133 1.11 17.01 -21.37
CA ASP A 133 1.61 16.74 -20.03
C ASP A 133 0.44 16.41 -19.07
N PHE A 134 -0.68 17.16 -19.14
CA PHE A 134 -1.89 16.86 -18.38
C PHE A 134 -2.51 15.51 -18.70
N GLN A 135 -2.62 15.17 -20.00
CA GLN A 135 -3.16 13.87 -20.42
C GLN A 135 -2.29 12.71 -19.91
N GLN A 136 -0.97 12.86 -20.02
CA GLN A 136 -0.03 11.87 -19.53
C GLN A 136 -0.14 11.71 -18.00
N LEU A 137 -0.15 12.82 -17.26
CA LEU A 137 -0.28 12.79 -15.80
C LEU A 137 -1.59 12.13 -15.37
N GLY A 138 -2.70 12.44 -16.05
CA GLY A 138 -4.01 11.82 -15.79
C GLY A 138 -4.02 10.32 -16.04
N ALA A 139 -3.44 9.87 -17.16
CA ALA A 139 -3.33 8.44 -17.48
C ALA A 139 -2.44 7.68 -16.47
N GLU A 140 -1.35 8.30 -16.02
CA GLU A 140 -0.49 7.73 -14.99
C GLU A 140 -1.17 7.65 -13.61
N LEU A 141 -1.95 8.69 -13.25
CA LEU A 141 -2.70 8.70 -11.99
C LEU A 141 -3.76 7.60 -11.95
N SER A 142 -4.48 7.40 -13.06
CA SER A 142 -5.49 6.33 -13.20
C SER A 142 -4.90 4.94 -12.99
N LYS A 143 -3.69 4.68 -13.54
CA LYS A 143 -2.98 3.39 -13.35
C LYS A 143 -2.63 3.11 -11.89
N ASP A 144 -2.30 4.14 -11.11
CA ASP A 144 -1.95 3.97 -9.70
C ASP A 144 -3.18 3.88 -8.78
N MET A 145 -4.32 4.46 -9.18
CA MET A 145 -5.57 4.42 -8.42
C MET A 145 -6.38 3.14 -8.64
N GLY A 146 -6.00 2.29 -9.60
CA GLY A 146 -6.60 0.96 -9.76
C GLY A 146 -8.11 0.98 -9.99
N THR A 147 -8.57 1.82 -10.92
CA THR A 147 -9.87 1.65 -11.59
C THR A 147 -9.71 0.77 -12.81
#